data_AF-A0A920CJ22-F1
#
_entry.id   AF-A0A920CJ22-F1
#
_cell.length_a   1.000
_cell.length_b   1.000
_cell.length_c   1.000
_cell.angle_alpha   90.00
_cell.angle_beta   90.00
_cell.angle_gamma   90.00
#
_symmetry.space_group_name_H-M   'P 1'
#
loop_
_entity.id
_entity.type
_entity.pdbx_description
1 polymer ?
#
loop_
_entity_poly.entity_id
_entity_poly.type
_entity_poly.pdbx_seq_one_letter_code
_entity_poly.pdbx_strand_id
1 'polypeptide(L)'
;MNHQKNGGWRPLLIDNDIFSAVIVAAKVLYPDIDALIHWDPTLSGDGLKDKLLRIATFQRPRFGYTLFPDDRSTSIIGISPHIKVTAAAEVLAHELAHVAAGQDAGHGEDWANAFSAIHKRANEIMARVMSE
;
A
#
# COMPACT_ATOMS: atom_id res chain seq x y z
N MET A 1 -4.61 42.94 -25.03
CA MET A 1 -5.17 41.95 -24.08
C MET A 1 -4.02 41.21 -23.43
N ASN A 2 -3.75 41.53 -22.16
CA ASN A 2 -2.70 40.92 -21.37
C ASN A 2 -3.16 39.53 -20.92
N HIS A 3 -2.65 38.46 -21.53
CA HIS A 3 -2.70 37.14 -20.92
C HIS A 3 -1.55 37.03 -19.91
N GLN A 4 -1.77 37.56 -18.70
CA GLN A 4 -0.98 37.13 -17.55
C GLN A 4 -1.32 35.66 -17.30
N LYS A 5 -0.48 34.76 -17.81
CA LYS A 5 -0.42 33.39 -17.32
C LYS A 5 0.16 33.47 -15.91
N ASN A 6 -0.70 33.39 -14.90
CA ASN A 6 -0.29 33.13 -13.53
C ASN A 6 0.40 31.76 -13.49
N GLY A 7 1.72 31.76 -13.69
CA GLY A 7 2.58 30.58 -13.81
C GLY A 7 2.84 29.91 -12.47
N GLY A 8 1.78 29.58 -11.73
CA GLY A 8 1.87 28.69 -10.58
C GLY A 8 2.17 27.27 -11.06
N TRP A 9 3.18 26.63 -10.46
CA TRP A 9 3.44 25.21 -10.67
C TRP A 9 2.19 24.41 -10.30
N ARG A 10 1.56 23.77 -11.28
CA ARG A 10 0.56 22.73 -11.04
C ARG A 10 1.26 21.39 -11.20
N PRO A 11 1.26 20.51 -10.19
CA PRO A 11 1.83 19.19 -10.35
C PRO A 11 1.03 18.41 -11.40
N LEU A 12 1.73 17.59 -12.18
CA LEU A 12 1.09 16.54 -12.96
C LEU A 12 0.62 15.46 -11.97
N LEU A 13 -0.62 15.03 -12.11
CA LEU A 13 -1.23 13.99 -11.28
C LEU A 13 -1.65 12.82 -12.16
N ILE A 14 -1.61 11.62 -11.60
CA ILE A 14 -2.31 10.48 -12.17
C ILE A 14 -3.74 10.59 -11.66
N ASP A 15 -4.69 10.78 -12.57
CA ASP A 15 -6.10 11.01 -12.20
C ASP A 15 -6.68 9.79 -11.48
N ASN A 16 -6.45 8.60 -12.04
CA ASN A 16 -6.83 7.30 -11.49
C ASN A 16 -5.71 6.65 -10.66
N ASP A 17 -5.10 7.43 -9.75
CA ASP A 17 -4.03 6.93 -8.88
C ASP A 17 -4.56 5.96 -7.81
N ILE A 18 -4.44 4.67 -8.11
CA ILE A 18 -4.86 3.60 -7.21
C ILE A 18 -4.10 3.58 -5.88
N PHE A 19 -2.85 4.05 -5.83
CA PHE A 19 -2.10 4.13 -4.57
C PHE A 19 -2.64 5.26 -3.70
N SER A 20 -2.88 6.42 -4.29
CA SER A 20 -3.52 7.54 -3.58
C SER A 20 -4.89 7.14 -3.05
N ALA A 21 -5.70 6.40 -3.82
CA ALA A 21 -7.00 5.91 -3.34
C ALA A 21 -6.87 5.01 -2.10
N VAL A 22 -5.89 4.09 -2.09
CA VAL A 22 -5.62 3.21 -0.93
C VAL A 22 -5.13 4.02 0.28
N ILE A 23 -4.19 4.95 0.09
CA ILE A 23 -3.65 5.80 1.17
C ILE A 23 -4.73 6.67 1.79
N VAL A 24 -5.55 7.33 0.95
CA VAL A 24 -6.67 8.16 1.39
C VAL A 24 -7.71 7.32 2.11
N ALA A 25 -8.05 6.13 1.59
CA ALA A 25 -8.97 5.21 2.25
C ALA A 25 -8.50 4.86 3.67
N ALA A 26 -7.23 4.50 3.82
CA ALA A 26 -6.64 4.18 5.12
C ALA A 26 -6.65 5.38 6.07
N LYS A 27 -6.23 6.57 5.62
CA LYS A 27 -6.23 7.79 6.44
C LYS A 27 -7.63 8.25 6.87
N VAL A 28 -8.65 8.06 6.03
CA VAL A 28 -10.04 8.39 6.40
C VAL A 28 -10.58 7.45 7.47
N LEU A 29 -10.26 6.16 7.39
CA LEU A 29 -10.73 5.14 8.34
C LEU A 29 -9.91 5.13 9.64
N TYR A 30 -8.61 5.42 9.53
CA TYR A 30 -7.63 5.38 10.61
C TYR A 30 -6.80 6.69 10.58
N PRO A 31 -7.31 7.81 11.12
CA PRO A 31 -6.66 9.11 10.99
C PRO A 31 -5.22 9.17 11.52
N ASP A 32 -4.94 8.41 12.58
CA ASP A 32 -3.65 8.36 13.25
C ASP A 32 -2.68 7.34 12.64
N ILE A 33 -3.09 6.58 11.61
CA ILE A 33 -2.21 5.61 10.96
C ILE A 33 -0.99 6.31 10.38
N ASP A 34 0.21 5.82 10.65
CA ASP A 34 1.43 6.40 10.09
C ASP A 34 2.38 5.31 9.60
N ALA A 35 2.92 5.51 8.41
CA ALA A 35 3.84 4.57 7.80
C ALA A 35 4.73 5.23 6.75
N LEU A 36 6.01 4.86 6.73
CA LEU A 36 6.91 5.13 5.62
C LEU A 36 6.73 4.05 4.56
N ILE A 37 6.19 4.42 3.41
CA ILE A 37 5.92 3.49 2.30
C ILE A 37 7.04 3.62 1.26
N HIS A 38 7.65 2.50 0.88
CA HIS A 38 8.70 2.49 -0.16
C HIS A 38 8.61 1.27 -1.08
N TRP A 39 9.15 1.44 -2.28
CA TRP A 39 9.36 0.35 -3.22
C TRP A 39 10.62 -0.42 -2.84
N ASP A 40 10.47 -1.71 -2.54
CA ASP A 40 11.59 -2.58 -2.22
C ASP A 40 11.91 -3.51 -3.40
N PRO A 41 12.91 -3.17 -4.24
CA PRO A 41 13.26 -3.96 -5.41
C PRO A 41 13.86 -5.33 -5.06
N THR A 42 14.16 -5.60 -3.79
CA THR A 42 14.65 -6.92 -3.36
C THR A 42 13.51 -7.94 -3.22
N LEU A 43 12.25 -7.48 -3.14
CA LEU A 43 11.05 -8.32 -3.10
C LEU A 43 10.64 -8.82 -4.50
N SER A 44 11.56 -9.42 -5.26
CA SER A 44 11.26 -9.86 -6.62
C SER A 44 10.49 -11.18 -6.68
N GLY A 45 10.60 -12.01 -5.63
CA GLY A 45 9.95 -13.32 -5.56
C GLY A 45 10.43 -14.33 -6.62
N ASP A 46 11.42 -13.93 -7.42
CA ASP A 46 12.01 -14.67 -8.55
C ASP A 46 13.50 -14.95 -8.38
N GLY A 47 14.11 -14.44 -7.29
CA GLY A 47 15.48 -14.73 -6.91
C GLY A 47 15.69 -16.22 -6.71
N LEU A 48 16.86 -16.74 -7.07
CA LEU A 48 17.17 -18.17 -6.94
C LEU A 48 17.00 -18.66 -5.49
N LYS A 49 17.39 -17.84 -4.51
CA LYS A 49 17.20 -18.12 -3.09
C LYS A 49 15.72 -18.23 -2.72
N ASP A 50 14.88 -17.31 -3.19
CA ASP A 50 13.43 -17.35 -2.95
C ASP A 50 12.81 -18.58 -3.61
N LYS A 51 13.19 -18.91 -4.84
CA LYS A 51 12.73 -20.12 -5.53
C LYS A 51 13.11 -21.39 -4.76
N LEU A 52 14.36 -21.50 -4.32
CA LEU A 52 14.83 -22.65 -3.54
C LEU A 52 14.12 -22.73 -2.17
N LEU A 53 13.97 -21.61 -1.48
CA LEU A 53 13.26 -21.54 -0.21
C LEU A 53 11.80 -21.96 -0.37
N ARG A 54 11.13 -21.55 -1.45
CA ARG A 54 9.75 -21.94 -1.75
C ARG A 54 9.61 -23.44 -2.02
N ILE A 55 10.56 -24.05 -2.72
CA ILE A 55 10.56 -25.51 -2.95
C ILE A 55 10.76 -26.24 -1.61
N ALA A 56 11.64 -25.74 -0.74
CA ALA A 56 11.95 -26.37 0.53
C ALA A 56 10.87 -26.18 1.61
N THR A 57 10.19 -25.04 1.62
CA THR A 57 9.27 -24.66 2.72
C THR A 57 7.80 -24.59 2.31
N PHE A 58 7.49 -24.76 1.01
CA PHE A 58 6.16 -24.52 0.43
C PHE A 58 5.57 -23.13 0.75
N GLN A 59 6.40 -22.17 1.17
CA GLN A 59 5.97 -20.80 1.45
C GLN A 59 5.52 -20.08 0.17
N ARG A 60 4.54 -19.19 0.32
CA ARG A 60 4.15 -18.28 -0.76
C ARG A 60 5.19 -17.16 -0.92
N PRO A 61 5.39 -16.66 -2.15
CA PRO A 61 6.27 -15.51 -2.37
C PRO A 61 5.75 -14.30 -1.58
N ARG A 62 6.67 -13.56 -0.97
CA ARG A 62 6.39 -12.33 -0.23
C ARG A 62 6.55 -11.15 -1.19
N PHE A 63 5.52 -10.32 -1.30
CA PHE A 63 5.51 -9.13 -2.16
C PHE A 63 5.34 -7.82 -1.39
N GLY A 64 5.16 -7.91 -0.07
CA GLY A 64 5.15 -6.78 0.84
C GLY A 64 5.55 -7.18 2.25
N TYR A 65 5.81 -6.18 3.09
CA TYR A 65 5.97 -6.36 4.52
C TYR A 65 5.65 -5.07 5.26
N THR A 66 5.24 -5.23 6.52
CA THR A 66 5.24 -4.18 7.54
C THR A 66 6.29 -4.48 8.59
N LEU A 67 7.15 -3.50 8.86
CA LEU A 67 8.08 -3.50 9.98
C LEU A 67 7.56 -2.55 11.06
N PHE A 68 7.48 -3.04 12.29
CA PHE A 68 7.23 -2.24 13.48
C PHE A 68 8.56 -2.07 14.22
N PRO A 69 9.14 -0.86 14.23
CA PRO A 69 10.36 -0.59 14.97
C PRO A 69 10.17 -0.79 16.48
N ASP A 70 11.16 -1.40 17.15
CA ASP A 70 11.12 -1.65 18.61
C ASP A 70 11.05 -0.36 19.43
N ASP A 71 11.56 0.75 18.88
CA ASP A 71 11.51 2.08 19.49
C ASP A 71 10.15 2.79 19.31
N ARG A 72 9.17 2.10 18.71
CA ARG A 72 7.81 2.60 18.40
C ARG A 72 7.80 3.82 17.48
N SER A 73 8.86 4.01 16.70
CA SER A 73 8.87 4.98 15.60
C SER A 73 7.93 4.53 14.46
N THR A 74 7.76 5.40 13.46
CA THR A 74 6.86 5.18 12.31
C THR A 74 7.09 3.82 11.66
N SER A 75 6.01 3.05 11.48
CA SER A 75 6.03 1.76 10.80
C SER A 75 6.56 1.88 9.37
N ILE A 76 7.22 0.84 8.85
CA ILE A 76 7.77 0.85 7.49
C ILE A 76 7.04 -0.20 6.65
N ILE A 77 6.54 0.21 5.48
CA ILE A 77 5.85 -0.67 4.53
C ILE A 77 6.68 -0.78 3.25
N GLY A 78 7.21 -1.97 2.98
CA GLY A 78 7.86 -2.31 1.71
C GLY A 78 6.90 -2.96 0.72
N ILE A 79 6.93 -2.54 -0.54
CA ILE A 79 6.12 -3.12 -1.62
C ILE A 79 7.02 -3.52 -2.78
N SER A 80 6.76 -4.69 -3.36
CA SER A 80 7.46 -5.17 -4.56
C SER A 80 7.12 -4.31 -5.79
N PRO A 81 8.13 -3.80 -6.52
CA PRO A 81 7.92 -3.18 -7.82
C PRO A 81 7.82 -4.21 -8.97
N HIS A 82 7.95 -5.51 -8.69
CA HIS A 82 8.03 -6.58 -9.69
C HIS A 82 6.67 -7.22 -10.01
N ILE A 83 5.60 -6.71 -9.42
CA ILE A 83 4.24 -7.18 -9.62
C ILE A 83 3.41 -6.15 -10.37
N LYS A 84 2.24 -6.56 -10.89
CA LYS A 84 1.31 -5.64 -11.56
C LYS A 84 0.95 -4.49 -10.62
N VAL A 85 0.80 -3.29 -11.18
CA VAL A 85 0.44 -2.07 -10.43
C VAL A 85 -0.79 -2.29 -9.54
N THR A 86 -1.83 -2.96 -10.05
CA THR A 86 -3.04 -3.26 -9.26
C THR A 86 -2.77 -4.24 -8.10
N ALA A 87 -1.89 -5.21 -8.31
CA ALA A 87 -1.49 -6.13 -7.25
C ALA A 87 -0.62 -5.42 -6.20
N ALA A 88 0.26 -4.50 -6.60
CA ALA A 88 1.04 -3.69 -5.67
C ALA A 88 0.15 -2.80 -4.79
N ALA A 89 -0.92 -2.24 -5.35
CA ALA A 89 -1.89 -1.46 -4.59
C ALA A 89 -2.68 -2.33 -3.59
N GLU A 90 -3.06 -3.56 -3.97
CA GLU A 90 -3.68 -4.52 -3.05
C GLU A 90 -2.71 -4.92 -1.91
N VAL A 91 -1.43 -5.14 -2.23
CA VAL A 91 -0.38 -5.36 -1.22
C VAL A 91 -0.24 -4.14 -0.31
N LEU A 92 -0.28 -2.91 -0.82
CA LEU A 92 -0.27 -1.73 0.03
C LEU A 92 -1.46 -1.72 1.01
N ALA A 93 -2.67 -2.04 0.54
CA ALA A 93 -3.83 -2.14 1.41
C ALA A 93 -3.67 -3.25 2.47
N HIS A 94 -3.05 -4.37 2.10
CA HIS A 94 -2.71 -5.48 3.01
C HIS A 94 -1.76 -5.04 4.13
N GLU A 95 -0.68 -4.35 3.77
CA GLU A 95 0.34 -3.91 4.74
C GLU A 95 -0.17 -2.75 5.62
N LEU A 96 -0.98 -1.83 5.08
CA LEU A 96 -1.65 -0.80 5.88
C LEU A 96 -2.64 -1.41 6.88
N ALA A 97 -3.30 -2.51 6.54
CA ALA A 97 -4.16 -3.21 7.49
C ALA A 97 -3.37 -3.79 8.68
N HIS A 98 -2.12 -4.22 8.49
CA HIS A 98 -1.24 -4.58 9.61
C HIS A 98 -0.97 -3.38 10.52
N VAL A 99 -0.68 -2.21 9.94
CA VAL A 99 -0.45 -0.99 10.74
C VAL A 99 -1.70 -0.57 11.50
N ALA A 100 -2.88 -0.65 10.87
CA ALA A 100 -4.16 -0.31 11.50
C ALA A 100 -4.55 -1.26 12.63
N ALA A 101 -4.32 -2.57 12.45
CA ALA A 101 -4.65 -3.60 13.44
C ALA A 101 -3.63 -3.70 14.58
N GLY A 102 -2.39 -3.28 14.33
CA GLY A 102 -1.28 -3.33 15.28
C GLY A 102 -0.43 -4.60 15.16
N GLN A 103 0.80 -4.51 15.69
CA GLN A 103 1.86 -5.51 15.53
C GLN A 103 1.45 -6.94 15.91
N ASP A 104 0.64 -7.09 16.96
CA ASP A 104 0.28 -8.40 17.50
C ASP A 104 -0.92 -9.06 16.79
N ALA A 105 -1.61 -8.33 15.91
CA ALA A 105 -2.82 -8.82 15.25
C ALA A 105 -2.53 -9.91 14.20
N GLY A 106 -1.35 -9.89 13.58
CA GLY A 106 -1.04 -10.77 12.44
C GLY A 106 -2.12 -10.71 11.37
N HIS A 107 -2.57 -11.86 10.86
CA HIS A 107 -3.73 -11.98 9.96
C HIS A 107 -5.03 -12.29 10.71
N GLY A 108 -5.20 -11.77 11.92
CA GLY A 108 -6.38 -11.95 12.77
C GLY A 108 -7.61 -11.17 12.31
N GLU A 109 -8.65 -11.17 13.16
CA GLU A 109 -9.95 -10.53 12.86
C GLU A 109 -9.81 -9.01 12.64
N ASP A 110 -9.05 -8.32 13.50
CA ASP A 110 -8.83 -6.88 13.38
C ASP A 110 -8.15 -6.51 12.06
N TRP A 111 -7.14 -7.30 11.66
CA TRP A 111 -6.48 -7.15 10.37
C TRP A 111 -7.44 -7.39 9.20
N ALA A 112 -8.24 -8.45 9.25
CA ALA A 112 -9.18 -8.79 8.19
C ALA A 112 -10.26 -7.70 8.00
N ASN A 113 -10.77 -7.17 9.12
CA ASN A 113 -11.72 -6.07 9.13
C ASN A 113 -11.10 -4.79 8.54
N ALA A 114 -9.87 -4.45 8.94
CA ALA A 114 -9.16 -3.29 8.41
C ALA A 114 -8.87 -3.41 6.91
N PHE A 115 -8.36 -4.57 6.47
CA PHE A 115 -8.09 -4.82 5.06
C PHE A 115 -9.37 -4.69 4.21
N SER A 116 -10.46 -5.33 4.64
CA SER A 116 -11.75 -5.26 3.95
C SER A 116 -12.28 -3.82 3.87
N ALA A 117 -12.20 -3.06 4.97
CA ALA A 117 -12.65 -1.68 5.02
C ALA A 117 -11.83 -0.76 4.11
N ILE A 118 -10.49 -0.85 4.17
CA ILE A 118 -9.58 -0.08 3.33
C ILE A 118 -9.81 -0.41 1.85
N HIS A 119 -9.82 -1.69 1.51
CA HIS A 119 -10.01 -2.15 0.13
C HIS A 119 -11.37 -1.71 -0.44
N LYS A 120 -12.45 -1.86 0.33
CA LYS A 120 -13.78 -1.37 -0.07
C LYS A 120 -13.76 0.13 -0.32
N ARG A 121 -13.21 0.91 0.62
CA ARG A 121 -13.19 2.36 0.52
C ARG A 121 -12.33 2.86 -0.65
N ALA A 122 -11.19 2.23 -0.90
CA ALA A 122 -10.34 2.53 -2.05
C ALA A 122 -11.09 2.30 -3.37
N ASN A 123 -11.82 1.19 -3.50
CA ASN A 123 -12.63 0.90 -4.67
C ASN A 123 -13.75 1.92 -4.89
N GLU A 124 -14.41 2.40 -3.83
CA GLU A 124 -15.41 3.47 -3.91
C GLU A 124 -14.80 4.80 -4.40
N ILE A 125 -13.57 5.13 -3.98
CA ILE A 125 -12.85 6.33 -4.43
C ILE A 125 -12.55 6.20 -5.92
N MET A 126 -11.97 5.07 -6.34
CA MET A 126 -11.63 4.80 -7.74
C MET A 126 -12.86 4.81 -8.65
N ALA A 127 -13.99 4.26 -8.19
CA ALA A 127 -15.23 4.26 -8.97
C ALA A 127 -15.76 5.68 -9.24
N ARG A 128 -15.58 6.62 -8.30
CA ARG A 128 -15.99 8.02 -8.47
C ARG A 128 -15.12 8.73 -9.50
N VAL A 129 -13.80 8.58 -9.37
CA VAL A 129 -12.83 9.14 -10.32
C VAL A 129 -13.09 8.64 -11.75
N MET A 130 -13.40 7.37 -11.92
CA MET A 130 -13.70 6.80 -13.25
C MET A 130 -15.08 7.19 -13.81
N SER A 131 -15.93 7.86 -13.03
CA SER A 131 -17.27 8.29 -13.44
C SER A 131 -17.36 9.78 -13.81
N GLU A 132 -16.26 10.52 -13.64
CA GLU A 132 -16.09 11.93 -14.00
C GLU A 132 -15.45 12.07 -15.39
#